data_AF-A0A947NZJ5-F1
#
_entry.id   AF-A0A947NZJ5-F1
#
_cell.length_a   1.000
_cell.length_b   1.000
_cell.length_c   1.000
_cell.angle_alpha   90.00
_cell.angle_beta   90.00
_cell.angle_gamma   90.00
#
_symmetry.space_group_name_H-M   'P 1'
#
loop_
_entity.id
_entity.type
_entity.pdbx_description
1 polymer ?
#
loop_
_entity_poly.entity_id
_entity_poly.type
_entity_poly.pdbx_seq_one_letter_code
_entity_poly.pdbx_strand_id
1 'polypeptide(L)'
;MSVTSVVIGNLYILNYGPDSGWGTSVVLPPSFWAGGTYNQGTAVAATWNTDGGDLLLTFSGTISTLGIEGEVRLSPPADNAIAAQVSVTTNGTVELDSRPGEAFKLVMLSSMHISENNWDAQSAFAEAQTYPLPESGWIIDPSVNGTILGLTGGTSLWKTNAPTVEIVLAQAAQITGWVTGSGDPNDDNLGLWAASDEVLSDWSYTITTKSP
;
A
#
# COMPACT_ATOMS: atom_id res chain seq x y z
N MET A 1 -22.52 10.06 0.39
CA MET A 1 -21.27 9.39 0.82
C MET A 1 -20.23 10.48 1.00
N SER A 2 -19.66 10.64 2.20
CA SER A 2 -18.55 11.57 2.44
C SER A 2 -17.24 10.78 2.39
N VAL A 3 -16.32 11.17 1.52
CA VAL A 3 -15.00 10.56 1.43
C VAL A 3 -13.99 11.43 2.14
N THR A 4 -13.17 10.79 2.97
CA THR A 4 -12.01 11.42 3.58
C THR A 4 -10.79 10.67 3.11
N SER A 5 -10.07 11.26 2.16
CA SER A 5 -8.71 10.86 1.82
C SER A 5 -7.73 11.74 2.60
N VAL A 6 -6.77 11.12 3.30
CA VAL A 6 -5.72 11.86 4.00
C VAL A 6 -4.37 11.34 3.52
N VAL A 7 -3.50 12.25 3.09
CA VAL A 7 -2.06 11.99 2.98
C VAL A 7 -1.44 12.47 4.30
N ILE A 8 -0.93 11.55 5.12
CA ILE A 8 -0.13 11.89 6.31
C ILE A 8 1.31 11.53 6.01
N GLY A 9 2.10 12.53 5.59
CA GLY A 9 3.45 12.28 5.09
C GLY A 9 3.41 11.36 3.87
N ASN A 10 3.70 10.08 4.07
CA ASN A 10 3.96 9.11 2.99
C ASN A 10 2.86 8.05 2.90
N LEU A 11 1.89 8.11 3.82
CA LEU A 11 0.76 7.20 3.93
C LEU A 11 -0.47 7.83 3.31
N TYR A 12 -1.19 7.04 2.51
CA TYR A 12 -2.45 7.39 1.90
C TYR A 12 -3.55 6.47 2.41
N ILE A 13 -4.62 7.06 2.96
CA ILE A 13 -5.78 6.33 3.47
C ILE A 13 -7.01 6.71 2.66
N LEU A 14 -7.74 5.71 2.17
CA LEU A 14 -9.04 5.85 1.55
C LEU A 14 -10.10 5.29 2.49
N ASN A 15 -10.86 6.17 3.16
CA ASN A 15 -11.99 5.76 3.98
C ASN A 15 -13.27 5.72 3.14
N TYR A 16 -13.92 4.55 3.12
CA TYR A 16 -15.12 4.30 2.31
C TYR A 16 -16.33 5.16 2.71
N GLY A 17 -16.41 5.57 3.98
CA GLY A 17 -17.50 6.40 4.48
C GLY A 17 -17.35 6.77 5.95
N PRO A 18 -18.35 7.47 6.53
CA PRO A 18 -18.27 7.98 7.92
C PRO A 18 -18.20 6.87 8.98
N ASP A 19 -18.72 5.68 8.67
CA ASP A 19 -18.71 4.52 9.57
C ASP A 19 -17.53 3.56 9.28
N SER A 20 -16.62 3.94 8.37
CA SER A 20 -15.42 3.17 8.02
C SER A 20 -14.33 3.38 9.06
N GLY A 21 -13.71 2.29 9.51
CA GLY A 21 -12.43 2.35 10.20
C GLY A 21 -11.30 2.77 9.25
N TRP A 22 -10.15 3.17 9.80
CA TRP A 22 -8.96 3.52 9.01
C TRP A 22 -8.30 2.28 8.37
N GLY A 23 -8.15 1.18 9.12
CA GLY A 23 -7.79 -0.14 8.60
C GLY A 23 -6.38 -0.23 7.99
N THR A 24 -6.30 -0.10 6.67
CA THR A 24 -5.06 -0.26 5.91
C THR A 24 -4.65 1.07 5.27
N SER A 25 -3.37 1.40 5.38
CA SER A 25 -2.75 2.53 4.68
C SER A 25 -1.92 2.05 3.48
N VAL A 26 -1.81 2.90 2.46
CA VAL A 26 -0.98 2.66 1.27
C VAL A 26 0.24 3.57 1.33
N VAL A 27 1.44 2.99 1.29
CA VAL A 27 2.70 3.71 1.17
C VAL A 27 2.90 4.04 -0.32
N LEU A 28 2.81 5.33 -0.68
CA LEU A 28 2.91 5.77 -2.07
C LEU A 28 4.35 5.81 -2.59
N PRO A 29 5.34 6.37 -1.86
CA PRO A 29 6.72 6.35 -2.33
C PRO A 29 7.28 4.92 -2.33
N PRO A 30 8.17 4.58 -3.28
CA PRO A 30 8.86 3.30 -3.24
C PRO A 30 9.72 3.17 -1.99
N SER A 31 10.02 1.92 -1.63
CA SER A 31 11.01 1.58 -0.61
C SER A 31 11.95 0.51 -1.15
N PHE A 32 13.21 0.52 -0.73
CA PHE A 32 14.21 -0.38 -1.31
C PHE A 32 15.39 -0.65 -0.41
N TRP A 33 16.05 -1.78 -0.66
CA TRP A 33 17.32 -2.14 -0.05
C TRP A 33 18.48 -1.75 -0.95
N ALA A 34 19.43 -0.99 -0.40
CA ALA A 34 20.65 -0.60 -1.09
C ALA A 34 21.80 -0.47 -0.10
N GLY A 35 22.92 -1.13 -0.40
CA GLY A 35 24.11 -1.12 0.47
C GLY A 35 23.83 -1.68 1.87
N GLY A 36 22.94 -2.67 1.99
CA GLY A 36 22.51 -3.25 3.26
C GLY A 36 21.60 -2.36 4.11
N THR A 37 21.12 -1.23 3.57
CA THR A 37 20.22 -0.30 4.27
C THR A 37 18.83 -0.33 3.63
N TYR A 38 17.80 -0.45 4.46
CA TYR A 38 16.42 -0.30 4.02
C TYR A 38 16.03 1.17 3.98
N ASN A 39 15.76 1.67 2.78
CA ASN A 39 15.35 3.03 2.52
C ASN A 39 13.81 3.04 2.38
N GLN A 40 13.14 3.65 3.34
CA GLN A 40 11.70 3.85 3.33
C GLN A 40 11.33 5.18 3.99
N GLY A 41 10.11 5.67 3.75
CA GLY A 41 9.55 6.76 4.54
C GLY A 41 10.14 8.15 4.27
N THR A 42 10.46 8.48 3.01
CA THR A 42 10.88 9.84 2.65
C THR A 42 9.76 10.86 2.81
N ALA A 43 10.04 12.05 3.34
CA ALA A 43 9.10 13.16 3.25
C ALA A 43 8.76 13.48 1.80
N VAL A 44 7.49 13.80 1.54
CA VAL A 44 7.00 14.25 0.24
C VAL A 44 6.34 15.63 0.35
N ALA A 45 6.56 16.46 -0.67
CA ALA A 45 5.74 17.63 -0.90
C ALA A 45 4.50 17.21 -1.69
N ALA A 46 3.31 17.62 -1.26
CA ALA A 46 2.07 17.27 -1.95
C ALA A 46 1.24 18.52 -2.25
N THR A 47 0.62 18.56 -3.43
CA THR A 47 -0.37 19.56 -3.80
C THR A 47 -1.63 18.86 -4.31
N TRP A 48 -2.76 19.56 -4.24
CA TRP A 48 -4.02 19.01 -4.73
C TRP A 48 -4.81 20.06 -5.52
N ASN A 49 -5.60 19.58 -6.47
CA ASN A 49 -6.58 20.34 -7.21
C ASN A 49 -7.74 19.43 -7.65
N THR A 50 -8.80 20.03 -8.16
CA THR A 50 -9.88 19.30 -8.82
C THR A 50 -9.67 19.34 -10.33
N ASP A 51 -9.80 18.20 -11.00
CA ASP A 51 -9.77 18.07 -12.46
C ASP A 51 -11.09 17.46 -12.94
N GLY A 52 -12.02 18.33 -13.37
CA GLY A 52 -13.40 17.92 -13.62
C GLY A 52 -14.08 17.41 -12.35
N GLY A 53 -14.49 16.14 -12.34
CA GLY A 53 -15.07 15.48 -11.17
C GLY A 53 -14.05 14.81 -10.24
N ASP A 54 -12.79 14.72 -10.67
CA ASP A 54 -11.75 13.99 -9.94
C ASP A 54 -11.02 14.92 -8.96
N LEU A 55 -10.59 14.34 -7.83
CA LEU A 55 -9.58 14.96 -6.98
C LEU A 55 -8.20 14.46 -7.42
N LEU A 56 -7.33 15.41 -7.76
CA LEU A 56 -5.97 15.14 -8.19
C LEU A 56 -5.00 15.54 -7.09
N LEU A 57 -4.16 14.62 -6.66
CA LEU A 57 -3.04 14.89 -5.76
C LEU A 57 -1.76 14.61 -6.51
N THR A 58 -0.83 15.57 -6.52
CA THR A 58 0.53 15.34 -6.97
C THR A 58 1.45 15.31 -5.77
N PHE A 59 2.45 14.44 -5.81
CA PHE A 59 3.48 14.36 -4.78
C PHE A 59 4.87 14.24 -5.39
N SER A 60 5.86 14.77 -4.70
CA SER A 60 7.26 14.60 -5.07
C SER A 60 8.16 14.54 -3.84
N GLY A 61 9.30 13.88 -3.98
CA GLY A 61 10.25 13.69 -2.90
C GLY A 61 11.57 13.11 -3.37
N THR A 62 12.44 12.79 -2.43
CA THR A 62 13.72 12.14 -2.71
C THR A 62 14.06 11.17 -1.61
N ILE A 63 14.22 9.90 -1.95
CA ILE A 63 14.63 8.85 -1.02
C ILE A 63 16.05 8.41 -1.39
N SER A 64 17.00 8.56 -0.46
CA SER A 64 18.43 8.42 -0.77
C SER A 64 18.83 9.33 -1.96
N THR A 65 19.26 8.76 -3.08
CA THR A 65 19.61 9.46 -4.33
C THR A 65 18.52 9.40 -5.40
N LEU A 66 17.37 8.77 -5.11
CA LEU A 66 16.29 8.58 -6.06
C LEU A 66 15.23 9.67 -5.89
N GLY A 67 15.08 10.51 -6.91
CA GLY A 67 13.97 11.45 -7.02
C GLY A 67 12.68 10.72 -7.38
N ILE A 68 11.57 11.13 -6.79
CA ILE A 68 10.24 10.53 -7.00
C ILE A 68 9.26 11.65 -7.33
N GLU A 69 8.44 11.41 -8.34
CA GLU A 69 7.25 12.20 -8.63
C GLU A 69 6.06 11.25 -8.81
N GLY A 70 4.87 11.66 -8.41
CA GLY A 70 3.69 10.84 -8.62
C GLY A 70 2.39 11.63 -8.58
N GLU A 71 1.35 10.99 -9.08
CA GLU A 71 0.00 11.50 -9.16
C GLU A 71 -0.96 10.46 -8.60
N VAL A 72 -1.92 10.90 -7.79
CA VAL A 72 -3.07 10.13 -7.34
C VAL A 72 -4.32 10.82 -7.85
N ARG A 73 -5.02 10.17 -8.76
CA ARG A 73 -6.29 10.63 -9.33
C ARG A 73 -7.43 9.84 -8.71
N LEU A 74 -8.15 10.48 -7.81
CA LEU A 74 -9.32 9.93 -7.12
C LEU A 74 -10.59 10.29 -7.88
N SER A 75 -11.29 9.29 -8.40
CA SER A 75 -12.57 9.49 -9.06
C SER A 75 -13.72 9.69 -8.05
N PRO A 76 -14.85 10.30 -8.47
CA PRO A 76 -16.05 10.33 -7.65
C PRO A 76 -16.41 8.95 -7.10
N PRO A 77 -16.87 8.86 -5.84
CA PRO A 77 -17.21 7.58 -5.23
C PRO A 77 -18.34 6.89 -5.99
N ALA A 78 -18.22 5.58 -6.21
CA ALA A 78 -19.30 4.74 -6.68
C ALA A 78 -20.09 4.16 -5.49
N ASP A 79 -21.25 3.56 -5.75
CA ASP A 79 -22.17 3.09 -4.70
C ASP A 79 -21.55 2.12 -3.68
N ASN A 80 -20.48 1.40 -4.04
CA ASN A 80 -19.81 0.39 -3.19
C ASN A 80 -18.27 0.44 -3.20
N ALA A 81 -17.67 1.43 -3.84
CA ALA A 81 -16.21 1.52 -3.91
C ALA A 81 -15.70 2.95 -4.09
N ILE A 82 -14.50 3.17 -3.58
CA ILE A 82 -13.68 4.32 -3.90
C ILE A 82 -12.46 3.80 -4.66
N ALA A 83 -12.12 4.46 -5.77
CA ALA A 83 -10.97 4.09 -6.59
C ALA A 83 -10.07 5.28 -6.86
N ALA A 84 -8.77 5.07 -6.71
CA ALA A 84 -7.73 6.04 -7.06
C ALA A 84 -6.73 5.41 -8.02
N GLN A 85 -6.46 6.08 -9.13
CA GLN A 85 -5.37 5.71 -10.04
C GLN A 85 -4.10 6.39 -9.57
N VAL A 86 -3.01 5.63 -9.48
CA VAL A 86 -1.70 6.12 -9.08
C VAL A 86 -0.72 5.92 -10.22
N SER A 87 0.04 6.96 -10.53
CA SER A 87 1.22 6.88 -11.38
C SER A 87 2.43 7.44 -10.63
N VAL A 88 3.58 6.79 -10.80
CA VAL A 88 4.83 7.18 -10.17
C VAL A 88 5.93 7.15 -11.22
N THR A 89 6.81 8.14 -11.18
CA THR A 89 8.05 8.16 -11.94
C THR A 89 9.22 8.34 -10.98
N THR A 90 10.37 7.82 -11.37
CA THR A 90 11.62 8.04 -10.64
C THR A 90 12.72 8.55 -11.55
N ASN A 91 13.65 9.29 -10.96
CA ASN A 91 14.83 9.77 -11.63
C ASN A 91 16.04 9.63 -10.72
N GLY A 92 17.16 9.17 -11.27
CA GLY A 92 18.37 8.86 -10.54
C GLY A 92 18.75 7.40 -10.70
N THR A 93 19.75 6.97 -9.92
CA THR A 93 20.24 5.60 -9.96
C THR A 93 20.57 5.15 -8.55
N VAL A 94 20.17 3.92 -8.24
CA VAL A 94 20.46 3.24 -6.99
C VAL A 94 20.89 1.82 -7.35
N GLU A 95 21.98 1.34 -6.77
CA GLU A 95 22.37 -0.06 -6.85
C GLU A 95 21.59 -0.83 -5.77
N LEU A 96 20.68 -1.70 -6.22
CA LEU A 96 19.84 -2.49 -5.32
C LEU A 96 20.62 -3.67 -4.73
N ASP A 97 20.31 -4.01 -3.49
CA ASP A 97 20.74 -5.28 -2.91
C ASP A 97 20.03 -6.45 -3.62
N SER A 98 20.73 -7.58 -3.78
CA SER A 98 20.13 -8.79 -4.34
C SER A 98 19.18 -9.43 -3.31
N ARG A 99 17.90 -9.04 -3.38
CA ARG A 99 16.82 -9.50 -2.49
C ARG A 99 15.53 -9.73 -3.27
N PRO A 100 15.35 -10.89 -3.91
CA PRO A 100 14.17 -11.20 -4.70
C PRO A 100 12.88 -10.97 -3.92
N GLY A 101 11.94 -10.23 -4.51
CA GLY A 101 10.66 -9.87 -3.88
C GLY A 101 10.74 -8.75 -2.84
N GLU A 102 11.92 -8.19 -2.54
CA GLU A 102 12.09 -7.12 -1.55
C GLU A 102 12.95 -5.95 -2.03
N ALA A 103 13.73 -6.13 -3.09
CA ALA A 103 14.78 -5.20 -3.51
C ALA A 103 14.23 -3.79 -3.75
N PHE A 104 13.18 -3.65 -4.55
CA PHE A 104 12.51 -2.38 -4.83
C PHE A 104 10.99 -2.54 -4.81
N LYS A 105 10.33 -2.02 -3.77
CA LYS A 105 8.88 -2.11 -3.57
C LYS A 105 8.19 -0.95 -4.30
N LEU A 106 7.31 -1.30 -5.23
CA LEU A 106 6.54 -0.36 -6.06
C LEU A 106 5.40 0.30 -5.27
N VAL A 107 4.83 -0.47 -4.35
CA VAL A 107 3.71 -0.09 -3.47
C VAL A 107 3.69 -1.05 -2.29
N MET A 108 3.31 -0.55 -1.11
CA MET A 108 3.17 -1.36 0.10
C MET A 108 1.88 -0.98 0.83
N LEU A 109 1.13 -2.00 1.22
CA LEU A 109 0.04 -1.91 2.18
C LEU A 109 0.62 -2.09 3.59
N SER A 110 0.27 -1.18 4.49
CA SER A 110 0.65 -1.17 5.90
C SER A 110 -0.61 -1.25 6.74
N SER A 111 -0.66 -2.21 7.67
CA SER A 111 -1.80 -2.42 8.54
C SER A 111 -1.37 -3.16 9.82
N MET A 112 -2.34 -3.55 10.63
CA MET A 112 -2.14 -4.24 11.90
C MET A 112 -2.84 -5.61 11.90
N HIS A 113 -2.13 -6.63 12.37
CA HIS A 113 -2.69 -7.93 12.76
C HIS A 113 -1.92 -8.49 13.96
N ILE A 114 -2.58 -8.52 15.13
CA ILE A 114 -2.01 -9.10 16.37
C ILE A 114 -2.52 -10.53 16.58
N SER A 115 -3.80 -10.78 16.32
CA SER A 115 -4.45 -12.08 16.54
C SER A 115 -5.75 -12.16 15.76
N GLU A 116 -6.40 -13.33 15.72
CA GLU A 116 -7.68 -13.55 15.04
C GLU A 116 -8.81 -12.56 15.44
N ASN A 117 -8.72 -11.97 16.64
CA ASN A 117 -9.73 -11.06 17.18
C ASN A 117 -9.27 -9.60 17.27
N ASN A 118 -7.99 -9.31 17.06
CA ASN A 118 -7.41 -7.97 17.18
C ASN A 118 -6.57 -7.67 15.94
N TRP A 119 -7.19 -6.97 14.99
CA TRP A 119 -6.64 -6.67 13.68
C TRP A 119 -7.35 -5.50 13.02
N ASP A 120 -6.63 -4.87 12.10
CA ASP A 120 -7.13 -3.95 11.08
C ASP A 120 -7.32 -4.67 9.72
N ALA A 121 -6.53 -5.71 9.45
CA ALA A 121 -6.71 -6.63 8.31
C ALA A 121 -6.83 -8.09 8.77
N GLN A 122 -7.83 -8.81 8.25
CA GLN A 122 -8.09 -10.22 8.60
C GLN A 122 -7.23 -11.20 7.80
N SER A 123 -6.99 -10.89 6.53
CA SER A 123 -6.22 -11.76 5.63
C SER A 123 -5.56 -10.95 4.52
N ALA A 124 -4.55 -11.53 3.90
CA ALA A 124 -3.97 -11.02 2.66
C ALA A 124 -4.50 -11.80 1.48
N PHE A 125 -4.49 -11.20 0.29
CA PHE A 125 -4.71 -11.92 -0.95
C PHE A 125 -3.75 -11.45 -2.03
N ALA A 126 -3.43 -12.37 -2.95
CA ALA A 126 -2.70 -12.09 -4.18
C ALA A 126 -3.32 -12.93 -5.30
N GLU A 127 -3.60 -12.30 -6.43
CA GLU A 127 -4.39 -12.90 -7.51
C GLU A 127 -5.73 -13.47 -6.97
N ALA A 128 -6.00 -14.74 -7.26
CA ALA A 128 -7.19 -15.46 -6.77
C ALA A 128 -6.97 -16.19 -5.43
N GLN A 129 -5.80 -16.05 -4.80
CA GLN A 129 -5.43 -16.78 -3.59
C GLN A 129 -5.48 -15.88 -2.36
N THR A 130 -6.09 -16.41 -1.29
CA THR A 130 -6.10 -15.80 0.05
C THR A 130 -5.07 -16.49 0.93
N TYR A 131 -4.35 -15.68 1.71
CA TYR A 131 -3.28 -16.10 2.59
C TYR A 131 -3.64 -15.73 4.05
N PRO A 132 -3.56 -16.69 4.99
CA PRO A 132 -3.70 -16.37 6.40
C PRO A 132 -2.52 -15.51 6.87
N LEU A 133 -2.76 -14.66 7.87
CA LEU A 133 -1.74 -13.82 8.46
C LEU A 133 -1.08 -14.56 9.63
N PRO A 134 0.24 -14.80 9.60
CA PRO A 134 0.94 -15.45 10.71
C PRO A 134 1.09 -14.47 11.89
N GLU A 135 1.37 -14.99 13.09
CA GLU A 135 1.75 -14.15 14.24
C GLU A 135 3.05 -13.38 13.98
N SER A 136 3.98 -14.00 13.23
CA SER A 136 5.16 -13.34 12.68
C SER A 136 5.74 -14.16 11.52
N GLY A 137 6.37 -13.50 10.56
CA GLY A 137 7.07 -14.12 9.44
C GLY A 137 6.48 -13.76 8.08
N TRP A 138 6.86 -14.54 7.07
CA TRP A 138 6.39 -14.37 5.70
C TRP A 138 4.90 -14.72 5.57
N ILE A 139 4.18 -13.89 4.81
CA ILE A 139 2.78 -14.14 4.42
C ILE A 139 2.73 -14.98 3.14
N ILE A 140 3.63 -14.70 2.21
CA ILE A 140 3.76 -15.38 0.91
C ILE A 140 5.24 -15.66 0.66
N ASP A 141 5.64 -16.92 0.82
CA ASP A 141 7.00 -17.39 0.55
C ASP A 141 6.96 -18.76 -0.16
N PRO A 142 7.60 -18.90 -1.35
CA PRO A 142 8.26 -17.86 -2.13
C PRO A 142 7.27 -16.79 -2.65
N SER A 143 7.79 -15.63 -3.07
CA SER A 143 6.96 -14.59 -3.70
C SER A 143 6.24 -15.11 -4.94
N VAL A 144 5.06 -14.55 -5.21
CA VAL A 144 4.24 -14.90 -6.38
C VAL A 144 4.27 -13.76 -7.39
N ASN A 145 4.32 -14.07 -8.68
CA ASN A 145 4.28 -13.03 -9.72
C ASN A 145 2.83 -12.76 -10.12
N GLY A 146 2.37 -11.51 -10.01
CA GLY A 146 0.97 -11.14 -10.28
C GLY A 146 0.77 -9.63 -10.39
N THR A 147 -0.46 -9.23 -10.70
CA THR A 147 -0.90 -7.84 -10.78
C THR A 147 -1.85 -7.44 -9.65
N ILE A 148 -2.42 -8.39 -8.92
CA ILE A 148 -3.42 -8.11 -7.88
C ILE A 148 -2.88 -8.50 -6.51
N LEU A 149 -2.97 -7.57 -5.54
CA LEU A 149 -2.70 -7.81 -4.13
C LEU A 149 -3.64 -7.00 -3.26
N GLY A 150 -3.89 -7.45 -2.03
CA GLY A 150 -4.69 -6.66 -1.10
C GLY A 150 -4.79 -7.23 0.30
N LEU A 151 -5.38 -6.43 1.18
CA LEU A 151 -5.70 -6.78 2.56
C LEU A 151 -7.21 -6.71 2.76
N THR A 152 -7.79 -7.82 3.22
CA THR A 152 -9.21 -7.91 3.54
C THR A 152 -9.46 -7.31 4.92
N GLY A 153 -10.34 -6.30 4.99
CA GLY A 153 -10.79 -5.68 6.23
C GLY A 153 -11.98 -6.43 6.85
N GLY A 154 -12.78 -5.72 7.66
CA GLY A 154 -13.96 -6.23 8.33
C GLY A 154 -14.10 -5.68 9.75
N THR A 155 -14.75 -6.44 10.64
CA THR A 155 -14.90 -6.07 12.05
C THR A 155 -14.19 -7.07 12.97
N SER A 156 -13.37 -6.54 13.86
CA SER A 156 -12.67 -7.24 14.94
C SER A 156 -13.06 -6.65 16.30
N LEU A 157 -12.50 -7.16 17.41
CA LEU A 157 -12.70 -6.54 18.73
C LEU A 157 -12.05 -5.16 18.86
N TRP A 158 -11.07 -4.86 18.00
CA TRP A 158 -10.34 -3.59 17.99
C TRP A 158 -10.91 -2.59 16.98
N LYS A 159 -11.24 -3.07 15.79
CA LYS A 159 -11.64 -2.21 14.67
C LYS A 159 -13.01 -2.61 14.16
N THR A 160 -13.91 -1.64 14.10
CA THR A 160 -15.20 -1.80 13.41
C THR A 160 -15.06 -1.34 11.97
N ASN A 161 -15.60 -2.12 11.03
CA ASN A 161 -15.73 -1.78 9.62
C ASN A 161 -14.41 -1.28 8.96
N ALA A 162 -13.29 -1.97 9.19
CA ALA A 162 -12.08 -1.76 8.41
C ALA A 162 -12.37 -2.07 6.93
N PRO A 163 -12.01 -1.20 5.97
CA PRO A 163 -12.27 -1.48 4.58
C PRO A 163 -11.32 -2.55 4.02
N THR A 164 -11.76 -3.22 2.95
CA THR A 164 -10.86 -4.03 2.13
C THR A 164 -10.14 -3.12 1.14
N VAL A 165 -8.81 -3.21 1.10
CA VAL A 165 -7.96 -2.45 0.18
C VAL A 165 -7.32 -3.39 -0.84
N GLU A 166 -7.55 -3.10 -2.11
CA GLU A 166 -7.05 -3.85 -3.27
C GLU A 166 -6.16 -2.95 -4.13
N ILE A 167 -5.04 -3.49 -4.56
CA ILE A 167 -4.13 -2.88 -5.52
C ILE A 167 -4.15 -3.71 -6.80
N VAL A 168 -4.35 -3.04 -7.93
CA VAL A 168 -4.24 -3.64 -9.27
C VAL A 168 -3.14 -2.92 -10.05
N LEU A 169 -2.02 -3.60 -10.27
CA LEU A 169 -0.86 -3.10 -11.00
C LEU A 169 -1.10 -3.14 -12.51
N ALA A 170 -0.53 -2.18 -13.25
CA ALA A 170 -0.55 -2.21 -14.71
C ALA A 170 0.35 -3.32 -15.29
N GLN A 171 1.39 -3.74 -14.56
CA GLN A 171 2.34 -4.78 -14.93
C GLN A 171 2.55 -5.75 -13.78
N ALA A 172 2.84 -7.00 -14.09
CA ALA A 172 3.06 -8.01 -13.06
C ALA A 172 4.35 -7.73 -12.28
N ALA A 173 4.32 -8.01 -10.98
CA ALA A 173 5.43 -7.82 -10.05
C ALA A 173 5.48 -8.98 -9.06
N GLN A 174 6.59 -9.10 -8.34
CA GLN A 174 6.74 -10.07 -7.25
C GLN A 174 5.95 -9.60 -6.03
N ILE A 175 4.93 -10.35 -5.63
CA ILE A 175 4.07 -10.06 -4.50
C ILE A 175 4.49 -10.93 -3.32
N THR A 176 4.74 -10.28 -2.19
CA THR A 176 5.02 -10.94 -0.91
C THR A 176 4.62 -10.02 0.25
N GLY A 177 4.84 -10.47 1.49
CA GLY A 177 4.52 -9.71 2.67
C GLY A 177 5.09 -10.32 3.94
N TRP A 178 5.14 -9.52 5.00
CA TRP A 178 5.74 -9.88 6.27
C TRP A 178 4.91 -9.36 7.44
N VAL A 179 4.82 -10.16 8.50
CA VAL A 179 4.30 -9.76 9.81
C VAL A 179 5.44 -9.72 10.83
N THR A 180 5.62 -8.57 11.46
CA THR A 180 6.46 -8.46 12.65
C THR A 180 5.59 -8.72 13.87
N GLY A 181 5.98 -9.63 14.75
CA GLY A 181 5.21 -9.86 15.98
C GLY A 181 5.12 -8.57 16.82
N SER A 182 3.90 -8.13 17.13
CA SER A 182 3.63 -7.04 18.07
C SER A 182 2.41 -7.35 18.92
N GLY A 183 2.34 -6.74 20.11
CA GLY A 183 1.16 -6.74 20.97
C GLY A 183 0.54 -5.35 21.13
N ASP A 184 1.09 -4.32 20.48
CA ASP A 184 0.56 -2.97 20.49
C ASP A 184 -0.36 -2.75 19.29
N PRO A 185 -1.68 -2.52 19.50
CA PRO A 185 -2.62 -2.33 18.39
C PRO A 185 -2.45 -1.02 17.63
N ASN A 186 -1.53 -0.14 18.06
CA ASN A 186 -1.13 1.05 17.30
C ASN A 186 0.08 0.80 16.40
N ASP A 187 0.70 -0.38 16.46
CA ASP A 187 1.77 -0.77 15.55
C ASP A 187 1.18 -1.33 14.26
N ASP A 188 1.46 -0.68 13.14
CA ASP A 188 1.30 -1.26 11.82
C ASP A 188 2.37 -2.33 11.61
N ASN A 189 2.10 -3.53 12.13
CA ASN A 189 3.05 -4.64 12.18
C ASN A 189 2.99 -5.55 10.94
N LEU A 190 2.05 -5.30 10.03
CA LEU A 190 1.78 -6.06 8.82
C LEU A 190 2.12 -5.25 7.56
N GLY A 191 2.96 -5.83 6.70
CA GLY A 191 3.26 -5.31 5.37
C GLY A 191 2.92 -6.30 4.26
N LEU A 192 2.24 -5.85 3.21
CA LEU A 192 2.06 -6.59 1.95
C LEU A 192 2.46 -5.69 0.78
N TRP A 193 3.27 -6.18 -0.16
CA TRP A 193 3.81 -5.32 -1.21
C TRP A 193 4.01 -6.03 -2.54
N ALA A 194 4.16 -5.22 -3.58
CA ALA A 194 4.62 -5.64 -4.89
C ALA A 194 6.02 -5.08 -5.13
N ALA A 195 6.93 -5.90 -5.66
CA ALA A 195 8.34 -5.59 -5.81
C ALA A 195 8.89 -5.94 -7.20
N SER A 196 10.00 -5.28 -7.51
CA SER A 196 10.85 -5.48 -8.67
C SER A 196 12.29 -5.72 -8.19
N ASP A 197 13.04 -6.50 -8.98
CA ASP A 197 14.48 -6.69 -8.80
C ASP A 197 15.30 -5.53 -9.41
N GLU A 198 14.63 -4.60 -10.08
CA GLU A 198 15.21 -3.43 -10.74
C GLU A 198 14.49 -2.14 -10.31
N VAL A 199 15.22 -1.02 -10.31
CA VAL A 199 14.62 0.32 -10.14
C VAL A 199 13.84 0.66 -11.39
N LEU A 200 12.52 0.82 -11.26
CA LEU A 200 11.67 1.22 -12.38
C LEU A 200 11.67 2.74 -12.57
N SER A 201 11.78 3.20 -13.81
CA SER A 201 11.62 4.62 -14.17
C SER A 201 10.19 5.11 -13.98
N ASP A 202 9.22 4.23 -14.12
CA ASP A 202 7.79 4.53 -14.05
C ASP A 202 6.96 3.27 -13.80
N TRP A 203 5.84 3.44 -13.09
CA TRP A 203 4.81 2.41 -12.93
C TRP A 203 3.47 3.06 -12.56
N SER A 204 2.40 2.26 -12.66
CA SER A 204 1.06 2.68 -12.27
C SER A 204 0.23 1.53 -11.72
N TYR A 205 -0.76 1.89 -10.90
CA TYR A 205 -1.67 0.96 -10.27
C TYR A 205 -2.97 1.65 -9.86
N THR A 206 -4.01 0.87 -9.64
CA THR A 206 -5.28 1.33 -9.08
C THR A 206 -5.39 0.86 -7.65
N ILE A 207 -5.72 1.77 -6.73
CA ILE A 207 -6.16 1.46 -5.38
C ILE A 207 -7.68 1.41 -5.39
N THR A 208 -8.28 0.32 -4.90
CA THR A 208 -9.72 0.24 -4.67
C THR A 208 -9.99 -0.08 -3.21
N THR A 209 -10.81 0.75 -2.58
CA THR A 209 -11.33 0.53 -1.24
C THR A 209 -12.80 0.16 -1.34
N LYS A 210 -13.15 -1.02 -0.85
CA LYS A 210 -14.52 -1.55 -0.85
C LYS A 210 -15.09 -1.49 0.56
N SER A 211 -16.41 -1.35 0.67
CA SER A 211 -17.07 -1.49 1.97
C SER A 211 -16.74 -2.87 2.57
N PRO A 212 -16.60 -2.98 3.90
CA PRO A 212 -16.62 -4.26 4.57
C PRO A 212 -17.97 -4.98 4.38
#